data_AF-A0A356QJQ5-F1
#
_entry.id   AF-A0A356QJQ5-F1
#
_cell.length_a   1.000
_cell.length_b   1.000
_cell.length_c   1.000
_cell.angle_alpha   90.00
_cell.angle_beta   90.00
_cell.angle_gamma   90.00
#
_symmetry.space_group_name_H-M   'P 1'
#
loop_
_entity.id
_entity.type
_entity.pdbx_description
1 polymer ?
#
loop_
_entity_poly.entity_id
_entity_poly.type
_entity_poly.pdbx_seq_one_letter_code
_entity_poly.pdbx_strand_id
1 'polypeptide(L)' 'SLLQIRGLKKRFSLSGDFLEQLRFKGGKLVRHQEFIHAINGVNLDIKRGEALCVVGESG' A
#
# COMPACT_ATOMS: atom_id res chain seq x y z
N SER A 1 14.91 -20.71 -5.78
CA SER A 1 13.74 -20.01 -6.35
C SER A 1 14.23 -18.96 -7.34
N LEU A 2 13.39 -18.52 -8.27
CA LEU A 2 13.65 -17.37 -9.15
C LEU A 2 13.25 -16.06 -8.45
N LEU A 3 12.10 -16.06 -7.76
CA LEU A 3 11.61 -14.92 -6.99
C LEU A 3 10.99 -15.42 -5.69
N GLN A 4 11.30 -14.75 -4.57
CA GLN A 4 10.66 -15.02 -3.29
C GLN A 4 10.32 -13.70 -2.60
N ILE A 5 9.04 -13.50 -2.32
CA ILE A 5 8.49 -12.33 -1.64
C ILE A 5 7.74 -12.82 -0.41
N ARG A 6 7.89 -12.10 0.71
CA ARG A 6 7.18 -12.38 1.95
C ARG A 6 6.61 -11.09 2.52
N GLY A 7 5.34 -11.12 2.91
CA GLY A 7 4.65 -10.05 3.61
C GLY A 7 4.55 -8.73 2.82
N LEU A 8 4.50 -8.77 1.49
CA LEU A 8 4.48 -7.58 0.65
C LEU A 8 3.29 -6.69 1.01
N LYS A 9 3.57 -5.44 1.36
CA LYS A 9 2.56 -4.43 1.67
C LYS A 9 2.82 -3.17 0.84
N LYS A 10 1.76 -2.59 0.30
CA LYS A 10 1.82 -1.30 -0.40
C LYS A 10 0.64 -0.45 0.04
N ARG A 11 0.95 0.78 0.45
CA ARG A 11 -0.03 1.79 0.78
C ARG A 11 0.17 3.02 -0.09
N PHE A 12 -0.91 3.71 -0.40
CA PHE A 12 -0.91 4.99 -1.11
C PHE A 12 -1.53 6.05 -0.20
N SER A 13 -0.89 7.22 -0.09
CA SER A 13 -1.44 8.35 0.64
C SER A 13 -2.60 8.94 -0.17
N LEU A 14 -3.75 9.07 0.46
CA LEU A 14 -4.88 9.84 -0.07
C LEU A 14 -4.77 11.32 0.27
N SER A 15 -4.00 11.65 1.30
CA SER A 15 -3.77 13.03 1.67
C SER A 15 -2.77 13.67 0.72
N GLY A 16 -3.13 14.82 0.15
CA GLY A 16 -2.29 15.63 -0.73
C GLY A 16 -1.16 16.34 0.03
N ASP A 17 -0.77 17.53 -0.45
CA ASP A 17 0.41 18.26 0.03
C ASP A 17 0.40 18.51 1.54
N PHE A 18 1.58 18.78 2.10
CA PHE A 18 1.83 18.87 3.55
C PHE A 18 0.83 19.73 4.34
N LEU A 19 0.32 20.82 3.75
CA LEU A 19 -0.67 21.70 4.39
C LEU A 19 -2.08 21.10 4.44
N GLU A 20 -2.48 20.28 3.46
CA GLU A 20 -3.79 19.62 3.45
C GLU A 20 -3.91 18.53 4.54
N GLN A 21 -2.77 17.99 4.97
CA GLN A 21 -2.68 17.01 6.04
C GLN A 21 -2.88 17.64 7.44
N LEU A 22 -2.77 18.96 7.57
CA LEU A 22 -2.91 19.66 8.85
C LEU A 22 -4.38 20.05 9.09
N ARG A 23 -4.99 19.48 10.13
CA ARG A 23 -6.37 19.78 10.55
C ARG A 23 -6.34 20.41 11.96
N PHE A 24 -7.22 21.37 12.22
CA PHE A 24 -7.42 21.90 13.57
C PHE A 24 -8.54 21.12 14.26
N LYS A 25 -8.22 20.45 15.38
CA LYS A 25 -9.21 19.74 16.21
C LYS A 25 -9.05 20.18 17.66
N GLY A 26 -10.08 20.81 18.23
CA GLY A 26 -10.09 21.26 19.63
C GLY A 26 -8.99 22.26 19.99
N GLY A 27 -8.64 23.17 19.08
CA GLY A 27 -7.60 24.18 19.31
C GLY A 27 -6.16 23.70 19.11
N LYS A 28 -5.96 22.42 18.71
CA LYS A 28 -4.63 21.86 18.40
C LYS A 28 -4.51 21.54 16.91
N LEU A 29 -3.34 21.84 16.33
CA LEU A 29 -2.94 21.36 15.01
C LEU A 29 -2.65 19.86 15.09
N VAL A 30 -3.42 19.06 14.36
CA VAL A 30 -3.24 17.61 14.26
C VAL A 30 -3.02 17.22 12.81
N ARG A 31 -2.06 16.33 12.55
CA ARG A 31 -1.82 15.79 11.21
C ARG A 31 -2.72 14.60 10.98
N HIS A 32 -3.59 14.68 9.99
CA HIS A 32 -4.45 13.59 9.56
C HIS A 32 -3.92 13.05 8.23
N GLN A 33 -3.46 11.81 8.23
CA GLN A 33 -3.02 11.10 7.02
C GLN A 33 -3.93 9.92 6.77
N GLU A 34 -4.56 9.89 5.61
CA GLU A 34 -5.37 8.78 5.13
C GLU A 34 -4.58 7.97 4.11
N PHE A 35 -4.71 6.64 4.19
CA PHE A 35 -4.00 5.71 3.32
C PHE A 35 -4.93 4.65 2.75
N ILE A 36 -4.78 4.35 1.46
CA ILE A 36 -5.35 3.13 0.85
C ILE A 36 -4.32 2.01 0.95
N HIS A 37 -4.81 0.84 1.30
CA HIS A 37 -4.03 -0.39 1.35
C HIS A 37 -4.16 -1.18 0.04
N ALA A 38 -3.26 -0.93 -0.91
CA ALA A 38 -3.30 -1.60 -2.22
C ALA A 38 -2.75 -3.03 -2.21
N ILE A 39 -1.79 -3.33 -1.33
CA ILE A 39 -1.30 -4.71 -1.16
C ILE A 39 -1.20 -5.00 0.33
N ASN A 40 -1.75 -6.15 0.75
CA ASN A 40 -1.89 -6.52 2.16
C ASN A 40 -1.23 -7.85 2.50
N GLY A 41 0.09 -7.85 2.66
CA GLY A 41 0.83 -8.99 3.22
C GLY A 41 0.94 -10.18 2.27
N VAL A 42 1.16 -9.94 0.98
CA VAL A 42 1.22 -10.99 -0.04
C VAL A 42 2.56 -11.75 0.01
N ASN A 43 2.50 -13.07 -0.07
CA ASN A 43 3.64 -13.97 -0.18
C ASN A 43 3.67 -14.58 -1.58
N LEU A 44 4.82 -14.52 -2.27
CA LEU A 44 5.02 -15.14 -3.59
C LEU A 44 6.29 -15.98 -3.59
N ASP A 45 6.23 -17.14 -4.23
CA ASP A 45 7.39 -17.98 -4.49
C ASP A 45 7.27 -18.48 -5.93
N ILE A 46 8.23 -18.09 -6.78
CA ILE A 46 8.26 -18.47 -8.19
C ILE A 46 9.56 -19.20 -8.42
N LYS A 47 9.50 -20.41 -8.94
CA LYS A 47 10.68 -21.21 -9.30
C LYS A 47 11.10 -20.89 -10.73
N ARG A 48 12.34 -21.26 -11.07
CA ARG A 48 12.86 -21.07 -12.43
C ARG A 48 12.06 -21.95 -13.39
N GLY A 49 11.55 -21.36 -14.47
CA GLY A 49 10.74 -22.06 -15.47
C GLY A 49 9.23 -22.01 -15.21
N GLU A 50 8.77 -21.41 -14.12
CA GLU A 50 7.34 -21.19 -13.86
C GLU A 50 6.88 -19.83 -14.43
N ALA A 51 5.64 -19.80 -14.91
CA ALA A 51 4.92 -18.58 -15.25
C ALA A 51 3.82 -18.33 -14.23
N LEU A 52 3.73 -17.10 -13.70
CA LEU A 52 2.69 -16.66 -12.78
C LEU A 52 1.82 -15.62 -13.46
N CYS A 53 0.50 -15.81 -13.45
CA CYS A 53 -0.48 -14.83 -13.91
C CYS A 53 -1.25 -14.26 -12.72
N VAL A 54 -1.38 -12.93 -12.66
CA VAL A 54 -2.16 -12.22 -11.65
C VAL A 54 -3.43 -11.72 -12.31
N VAL A 55 -4.59 -11.99 -11.68
CA VAL A 55 -5.91 -11.60 -12.16
C VAL A 55 -6.70 -10.93 -11.05
N GLY A 56 -7.60 -10.03 -11.41
CA GLY A 56 -8.47 -9.32 -10.48
C GLY A 56 -9.39 -8.35 -11.21
N GLU A 57 -10.41 -7.86 -10.51
CA GLU A 57 -11.19 -6.72 -10.96
C GLU A 57 -10.30 -5.46 -11.04
N SER A 58 -10.73 -4.47 -11.81
CA SER A 58 -10.08 -3.16 -11.83
C SER A 58 -10.19 -2.48 -10.45
N GLY A 59 -9.09 -2.45 -9.70
CA GLY A 59 -9.00 -1.78 -8.39
C GLY A 59 -8.36 -2.66 -7.34
#